data_AF-A0A7J7JPD1-F1
#
_entry.id   AF-A0A7J7JPD1-F1
#
_cell.length_a   1.000
_cell.length_b   1.000
_cell.length_c   1.000
_cell.angle_alpha   90.00
_cell.angle_beta   90.00
_cell.angle_gamma   90.00
#
_symmetry.space_group_name_H-M   'P 1'
#
loop_
_entity.id
_entity.type
_entity.pdbx_description
1 polymer ?
#
loop_
_entity_poly.entity_id
_entity_poly.type
_entity_poly.pdbx_seq_one_letter_code
_entity_poly.pdbx_strand_id
1 'polypeptide(L)'
;MHVSGYGVYEWMVHDNFDEIIDRMDAVNELNCEAKSQAELHLPEDAVSQMVQTNKLRTSDFQGNYYRNRTALLQLHTTVLTNAYKYSYLYQRLNQTWNADDLPSLFYYYLGMTADVTANLGLVNGSAVFFDKDLFYPNFLSQTPINKTVPLFGPRAWRIDDYNDPANWLREPTNNTFKVTDYGAGPFRNYTLDAYKINDWYRSWLPDIEGAEAGFVTLPDEYFPEEGFKFFGPPSPFLSDAVDKLPVQFTRPYFDCSRSNKWIVSAVAPIYDRLPKYAYDPSVTGNVSAGSYDNIRRNMRVGVAVADVDFLNIDIDPCGSYVGDDGPNFFSGIDRCHKESTICKPLFGFGFQRGGYMCECRPGFRYPEYIQGPYLGVAIERATEEEYNAGFHCLPSGDLYVVPELIAEQDDNAGIGRLPGSVQNRKKREVSASAKQELMKEIAAGDRKGETLVMQLMESLSTPTAKHGSYVKLFLKICQA
;
A
#
# COMPACT_ATOMS: atom_id res chain seq x y z
N MET A 1 -23.50 -2.85 4.05
CA MET A 1 -23.65 -4.29 3.73
C MET A 1 -23.41 -5.06 5.02
N HIS A 2 -24.39 -5.84 5.48
CA HIS A 2 -24.15 -6.78 6.58
C HIS A 2 -23.18 -7.84 6.06
N VAL A 3 -21.97 -7.89 6.62
CA VAL A 3 -21.08 -9.04 6.47
C VAL A 3 -21.80 -10.18 7.18
N SER A 4 -22.28 -11.18 6.45
CA SER A 4 -22.84 -12.39 7.07
C SER A 4 -21.67 -13.18 7.66
N GLY A 5 -21.34 -12.88 8.91
CA GLY A 5 -20.12 -13.34 9.57
C GLY A 5 -20.14 -14.79 10.02
N TYR A 6 -21.31 -15.29 10.42
CA TYR A 6 -21.43 -16.62 11.01
C TYR A 6 -21.73 -17.69 9.95
N GLY A 7 -21.20 -18.90 10.19
CA GLY A 7 -21.65 -20.11 9.51
C GLY A 7 -23.17 -20.24 9.63
N VAL A 8 -23.87 -20.33 8.50
CA VAL A 8 -25.34 -20.33 8.47
C VAL A 8 -25.92 -21.66 8.96
N TYR A 9 -25.12 -22.73 8.92
CA TYR A 9 -25.55 -24.10 9.20
C TYR A 9 -24.74 -24.74 10.34
N GLU A 10 -25.36 -25.70 11.04
CA GLU A 10 -24.77 -26.36 12.21
C GLU A 10 -23.49 -27.17 11.90
N TRP A 11 -23.36 -27.70 10.68
CA TRP A 11 -22.15 -28.39 10.23
C TRP A 11 -20.95 -27.44 10.07
N MET A 12 -21.21 -26.12 10.07
CA MET A 12 -20.18 -25.10 10.02
C MET A 12 -19.62 -24.84 11.41
N VAL A 13 -18.57 -25.59 11.76
CA VAL A 13 -17.85 -25.41 13.03
C VAL A 13 -17.19 -24.04 13.09
N HIS A 14 -17.16 -23.48 14.31
CA HIS A 14 -16.46 -22.24 14.64
C HIS A 14 -14.99 -22.30 14.22
N ASP A 15 -14.53 -21.28 13.51
CA ASP A 15 -13.17 -21.20 12.95
C ASP A 15 -12.48 -19.87 13.28
N ASN A 16 -11.24 -19.70 12.80
CA ASN A 16 -10.45 -18.49 13.02
C ASN A 16 -11.10 -17.22 12.42
N PHE A 17 -11.99 -17.37 11.42
CA PHE A 17 -12.72 -16.22 10.89
C PHE A 17 -13.79 -15.73 11.85
N ASP A 18 -14.53 -16.65 12.48
CA ASP A 18 -15.49 -16.29 13.54
C ASP A 18 -14.79 -15.63 14.73
N GLU A 19 -13.60 -16.11 15.13
CA GLU A 19 -12.85 -15.51 16.24
C GLU A 19 -12.52 -14.03 15.98
N ILE A 20 -12.14 -13.68 14.75
CA ILE A 20 -11.85 -12.29 14.38
C ILE A 20 -13.13 -11.45 14.34
N ILE A 21 -14.23 -11.98 13.82
CA ILE A 21 -15.52 -11.28 13.83
C ILE A 21 -15.99 -11.01 15.25
N ASP A 22 -15.95 -12.01 16.13
CA ASP A 22 -16.36 -11.85 17.53
C ASP A 22 -15.53 -10.76 18.23
N ARG A 23 -14.22 -10.68 17.94
CA ARG A 23 -13.36 -9.60 18.43
C ARG A 23 -13.72 -8.25 17.81
N MET A 24 -14.03 -8.21 16.52
CA MET A 24 -14.41 -6.98 15.82
C MET A 24 -15.74 -6.42 16.33
N ASP A 25 -16.73 -7.28 16.56
CA ASP A 25 -18.07 -6.92 17.03
C ASP A 25 -18.10 -6.55 18.52
N ALA A 26 -17.16 -7.07 19.32
CA ALA A 26 -16.99 -6.71 20.73
C ALA A 26 -16.55 -5.25 20.94
N VAL A 27 -15.99 -4.60 19.90
CA VAL A 27 -15.48 -3.23 19.96
C VAL A 27 -16.35 -2.32 19.08
N ASN A 28 -16.91 -1.29 19.72
CA ASN A 28 -17.72 -0.27 19.05
C ASN A 28 -17.23 1.13 19.43
N GLU A 29 -17.66 2.15 18.69
CA GLU A 29 -17.35 3.57 18.97
C GLU A 29 -17.61 3.97 20.43
N LEU A 30 -18.69 3.47 21.04
CA LEU A 30 -19.06 3.81 22.41
C LEU A 30 -18.25 3.06 23.48
N ASN A 31 -17.61 1.94 23.13
CA ASN A 31 -16.93 1.04 24.07
C ASN A 31 -15.39 1.14 23.97
N CYS A 32 -14.86 1.63 22.85
CA CYS A 32 -13.44 1.54 22.54
C CYS A 32 -12.53 2.24 23.58
N GLU A 33 -12.98 3.33 24.21
CA GLU A 33 -12.17 4.03 25.23
C GLU A 33 -11.93 3.18 26.50
N ALA A 34 -12.92 2.38 26.90
CA ALA A 34 -12.87 1.54 28.10
C ALA A 34 -12.04 0.25 27.89
N LYS A 35 -11.92 -0.19 26.63
CA LYS A 35 -11.23 -1.44 26.26
C LYS A 35 -9.72 -1.39 26.48
N SER A 36 -9.12 -2.53 26.75
CA SER A 36 -7.66 -2.64 26.88
C SER A 36 -6.97 -2.52 25.52
N GLN A 37 -5.67 -2.17 25.49
CA GLN A 37 -4.92 -2.07 24.23
C GLN A 37 -4.98 -3.38 23.43
N ALA A 38 -4.82 -4.53 24.08
CA ALA A 38 -4.83 -5.84 23.40
C ALA A 38 -6.16 -6.15 22.71
N GLU A 39 -7.30 -5.71 23.27
CA GLU A 39 -8.62 -5.89 22.64
C GLU A 39 -8.86 -4.94 21.46
N LEU A 40 -8.11 -3.84 21.37
CA LEU A 40 -8.18 -2.88 20.26
C LEU A 40 -7.28 -3.26 19.08
N HIS A 41 -6.53 -4.36 19.20
CA HIS A 41 -5.65 -4.87 18.14
C HIS A 41 -6.07 -6.29 17.74
N LEU A 42 -6.02 -6.56 16.43
CA LEU A 42 -6.10 -7.92 15.90
C LEU A 42 -4.69 -8.55 15.86
N PRO A 43 -4.60 -9.89 15.74
CA PRO A 43 -3.34 -10.57 15.46
C PRO A 43 -2.64 -9.97 14.23
N GLU A 44 -1.32 -9.89 14.26
CA GLU A 44 -0.52 -9.39 13.13
C GLU A 44 -0.72 -10.26 11.88
N ASP A 45 -0.85 -11.57 12.09
CA ASP A 45 -1.06 -12.59 11.06
C ASP A 45 -2.46 -12.54 10.41
N ALA A 46 -3.34 -11.63 10.87
CA ALA A 46 -4.65 -11.43 10.25
C ALA A 46 -4.55 -10.72 8.89
N VAL A 47 -3.44 -10.05 8.57
CA VAL A 47 -3.20 -9.52 7.23
C VAL A 47 -2.39 -10.54 6.44
N SER A 48 -3.06 -11.30 5.58
CA SER A 48 -2.39 -12.28 4.73
C SER A 48 -1.40 -11.60 3.78
N GLN A 49 -0.24 -12.24 3.57
CA GLN A 49 0.75 -11.87 2.55
C GLN A 49 1.23 -10.40 2.61
N MET A 50 1.76 -9.98 3.76
CA MET A 50 2.36 -8.65 3.91
C MET A 50 3.46 -8.38 2.86
N VAL A 51 3.56 -7.12 2.42
CA VAL A 51 4.51 -6.71 1.39
C VAL A 51 5.93 -6.70 1.96
N GLN A 52 6.75 -7.65 1.53
CA GLN A 52 8.18 -7.68 1.83
C GLN A 52 8.94 -6.80 0.82
N THR A 53 9.34 -5.60 1.25
CA THR A 53 9.97 -4.57 0.41
C THR A 53 11.25 -5.04 -0.27
N ASN A 54 12.01 -5.90 0.40
CA ASN A 54 13.34 -6.34 -0.04
C ASN A 54 13.24 -7.37 -1.16
N LYS A 55 12.09 -8.06 -1.25
CA LYS A 55 11.81 -9.08 -2.26
C LYS A 55 11.03 -8.57 -3.47
N LEU A 56 10.71 -7.26 -3.54
CA LEU A 56 9.93 -6.68 -4.65
C LEU A 56 10.65 -6.75 -6.01
N ARG A 57 11.98 -6.85 -6.03
CA ARG A 57 12.80 -6.69 -7.24
C ARG A 57 13.40 -8.01 -7.77
N THR A 58 13.32 -9.09 -7.00
CA THR A 58 13.90 -10.39 -7.36
C THR A 58 13.02 -11.13 -8.37
N SER A 59 13.61 -11.90 -9.30
CA SER A 59 12.91 -12.70 -10.31
C SER A 59 11.95 -13.75 -9.73
N ASP A 60 12.12 -14.12 -8.46
CA ASP A 60 11.23 -15.04 -7.72
C ASP A 60 9.84 -14.43 -7.46
N PHE A 61 9.70 -13.13 -7.71
CA PHE A 61 8.49 -12.33 -7.52
C PHE A 61 7.52 -12.36 -8.72
N GLN A 62 7.87 -13.05 -9.81
CA GLN A 62 7.10 -13.05 -11.06
C GLN A 62 5.89 -14.02 -11.07
N GLY A 63 5.61 -14.70 -9.96
CA GLY A 63 4.72 -15.86 -9.88
C GLY A 63 3.22 -15.56 -9.76
N ASN A 64 2.75 -14.81 -8.77
CA ASN A 64 1.32 -14.62 -8.52
C ASN A 64 1.05 -13.27 -7.82
N TYR A 65 0.51 -12.30 -8.55
CA TYR A 65 0.05 -11.04 -7.98
C TYR A 65 -1.42 -11.16 -7.57
N TYR A 66 -1.65 -11.27 -6.26
CA TYR A 66 -2.96 -11.21 -5.62
C TYR A 66 -3.42 -9.73 -5.61
N ARG A 67 -4.71 -9.45 -5.82
CA ARG A 67 -5.22 -8.07 -5.75
C ARG A 67 -5.05 -7.46 -4.34
N ASN A 68 -5.04 -8.24 -3.26
CA ASN A 68 -4.68 -7.76 -1.90
C ASN A 68 -3.28 -7.23 -1.80
N ARG A 69 -2.34 -7.98 -2.37
CA ARG A 69 -0.97 -7.55 -2.48
C ARG A 69 -0.90 -6.23 -3.24
N THR A 70 -1.79 -5.98 -4.22
CA THR A 70 -1.84 -4.69 -4.92
C THR A 70 -2.36 -3.54 -4.06
N ALA A 71 -3.34 -3.77 -3.17
CA ALA A 71 -3.84 -2.75 -2.26
C ALA A 71 -2.80 -2.37 -1.20
N LEU A 72 -2.20 -3.36 -0.53
CA LEU A 72 -1.12 -3.15 0.43
C LEU A 72 0.14 -2.56 -0.24
N LEU A 73 0.44 -2.98 -1.47
CA LEU A 73 1.53 -2.39 -2.26
C LEU A 73 1.24 -0.93 -2.61
N GLN A 74 0.01 -0.60 -3.00
CA GLN A 74 -0.37 0.78 -3.30
C GLN A 74 -0.32 1.66 -2.04
N LEU A 75 -0.68 1.11 -0.90
CA LEU A 75 -0.56 1.79 0.39
C LEU A 75 0.93 2.04 0.70
N HIS A 76 1.78 1.02 0.56
CA HIS A 76 3.23 1.15 0.70
C HIS A 76 3.82 2.23 -0.22
N THR A 77 3.48 2.23 -1.51
CA THR A 77 4.01 3.21 -2.48
C THR A 77 3.56 4.63 -2.17
N THR A 78 2.30 4.80 -1.75
CA THR A 78 1.74 6.11 -1.37
C THR A 78 2.48 6.70 -0.17
N VAL A 79 2.66 5.90 0.89
CA VAL A 79 3.34 6.34 2.11
C VAL A 79 4.81 6.66 1.87
N LEU A 80 5.50 5.79 1.12
CA LEU A 80 6.90 6.01 0.77
C LEU A 80 7.09 7.27 -0.09
N THR A 81 6.21 7.48 -1.07
CA THR A 81 6.23 8.69 -1.91
C THR A 81 6.01 9.95 -1.09
N ASN A 82 5.07 9.91 -0.13
CA ASN A 82 4.84 11.02 0.78
C ASN A 82 6.04 11.32 1.67
N ALA A 83 6.67 10.29 2.22
CA ALA A 83 7.87 10.44 3.03
C ALA A 83 9.01 11.11 2.24
N TYR A 84 9.27 10.67 1.00
CA TYR A 84 10.24 11.33 0.11
C TYR A 84 9.85 12.77 -0.25
N LYS A 85 8.57 13.00 -0.59
CA LYS A 85 8.03 14.32 -0.95
C LYS A 85 8.28 15.34 0.14
N TYR A 86 7.92 15.02 1.39
CA TYR A 86 8.09 15.95 2.50
C TYR A 86 9.54 16.08 2.94
N SER A 87 10.33 15.01 2.90
CA SER A 87 11.77 15.08 3.21
C SER A 87 12.52 15.98 2.23
N TYR A 88 12.19 15.88 0.92
CA TYR A 88 12.72 16.76 -0.11
C TYR A 88 12.32 18.22 0.14
N LEU A 89 11.04 18.46 0.43
CA LEU A 89 10.48 19.79 0.67
C LEU A 89 11.22 20.52 1.81
N TYR A 90 11.44 19.84 2.93
CA TYR A 90 12.10 20.43 4.10
C TYR A 90 13.57 20.77 3.86
N GLN A 91 14.28 19.93 3.11
CA GLN A 91 15.70 20.12 2.86
C GLN A 91 15.95 21.13 1.73
N ARG A 92 15.06 21.19 0.72
CA ARG A 92 15.19 22.09 -0.44
C ARG A 92 14.74 23.51 -0.12
N LEU A 93 13.56 23.67 0.48
CA LEU A 93 12.93 24.97 0.72
C LEU A 93 13.39 25.62 2.04
N ASN A 94 14.68 25.48 2.36
CA ASN A 94 15.25 25.96 3.61
C ASN A 94 15.59 27.47 3.63
N GLN A 95 15.41 28.15 2.49
CA GLN A 95 15.81 29.53 2.27
C GLN A 95 14.68 30.51 2.60
N THR A 96 14.94 31.45 3.51
CA THR A 96 13.93 32.35 4.10
C THR A 96 13.55 33.56 3.24
N TRP A 97 14.24 33.79 2.12
CA TRP A 97 14.01 34.95 1.24
C TRP A 97 12.92 34.70 0.19
N ASN A 98 12.55 33.44 -0.05
CA ASN A 98 11.45 33.04 -0.93
C ASN A 98 10.19 32.70 -0.14
N ALA A 99 9.82 33.52 0.85
CA ALA A 99 8.68 33.25 1.75
C ALA A 99 7.37 32.98 0.98
N ASP A 100 7.19 33.63 -0.17
CA ASP A 100 6.01 33.48 -1.04
C ASP A 100 5.98 32.13 -1.79
N ASP A 101 7.13 31.49 -2.01
CA ASP A 101 7.24 30.18 -2.67
C ASP A 101 7.15 29.01 -1.67
N LEU A 102 7.07 29.32 -0.36
CA LEU A 102 7.03 28.30 0.68
C LEU A 102 5.59 27.74 0.80
N PRO A 103 5.43 26.41 0.90
CA PRO A 103 4.13 25.79 1.00
C PRO A 103 3.47 26.19 2.32
N SER A 104 2.24 26.66 2.30
CA SER A 104 1.51 26.95 3.55
C SER A 104 1.11 25.66 4.28
N LEU A 105 0.66 25.74 5.54
CA LEU A 105 0.10 24.58 6.26
C LEU A 105 -1.07 23.94 5.48
N PHE A 106 -1.79 24.73 4.68
CA PHE A 106 -2.87 24.25 3.81
C PHE A 106 -2.37 23.24 2.75
N TYR A 107 -1.10 23.31 2.35
CA TYR A 107 -0.49 22.34 1.44
C TYR A 107 -0.56 20.90 1.98
N TYR A 108 -0.43 20.70 3.29
CA TYR A 108 -0.57 19.37 3.89
C TYR A 108 -2.00 18.87 3.81
N TYR A 109 -2.98 19.72 4.13
CA TYR A 109 -4.40 19.38 4.01
C TYR A 109 -4.74 18.96 2.57
N LEU A 110 -4.32 19.76 1.58
CA LEU A 110 -4.52 19.45 0.16
C LEU A 110 -3.77 18.18 -0.27
N GLY A 111 -2.53 18.00 0.19
CA GLY A 111 -1.73 16.82 -0.10
C GLY A 111 -2.42 15.54 0.36
N MET A 112 -2.86 15.49 1.62
CA MET A 112 -3.55 14.31 2.15
C MET A 112 -4.86 14.03 1.41
N THR A 113 -5.60 15.07 1.02
CA THR A 113 -6.81 14.88 0.20
C THR A 113 -6.49 14.40 -1.20
N ALA A 114 -5.41 14.88 -1.82
CA ALA A 114 -4.99 14.43 -3.14
C ALA A 114 -4.62 12.94 -3.12
N ASP A 115 -3.97 12.47 -2.05
CA ASP A 115 -3.57 11.07 -1.92
C ASP A 115 -4.79 10.15 -1.77
N VAL A 116 -5.80 10.55 -0.99
CA VAL A 116 -7.05 9.78 -0.84
C VAL A 116 -7.90 9.84 -2.11
N THR A 117 -7.99 11.00 -2.77
CA THR A 117 -8.80 11.14 -4.00
C THR A 117 -8.18 10.45 -5.21
N ALA A 118 -6.85 10.42 -5.32
CA ALA A 118 -6.15 9.72 -6.39
C ALA A 118 -6.28 8.19 -6.30
N ASN A 119 -6.47 7.65 -5.09
CA ASN A 119 -6.52 6.22 -4.81
C ASN A 119 -7.94 5.74 -4.48
N LEU A 120 -8.81 5.70 -5.50
CA LEU A 120 -10.19 5.25 -5.33
C LEU A 120 -10.25 3.75 -4.99
N GLY A 121 -10.90 3.40 -3.87
CA GLY A 121 -11.14 2.03 -3.46
C GLY A 121 -9.95 1.27 -2.85
N LEU A 122 -8.75 1.86 -2.79
CA LEU A 122 -7.55 1.21 -2.23
C LEU A 122 -7.06 1.87 -0.93
N VAL A 123 -6.99 3.21 -0.93
CA VAL A 123 -6.57 3.98 0.26
C VAL A 123 -7.80 4.73 0.80
N ASN A 124 -8.04 4.60 2.10
CA ASN A 124 -9.15 5.24 2.80
C ASN A 124 -8.70 6.49 3.55
N GLY A 125 -7.50 6.46 4.12
CA GLY A 125 -6.93 7.55 4.89
C GLY A 125 -5.51 7.89 4.48
N SER A 126 -5.15 9.16 4.62
CA SER A 126 -3.76 9.63 4.52
C SER A 126 -3.53 10.71 5.56
N ALA A 127 -2.37 10.66 6.21
CA ALA A 127 -2.01 11.62 7.24
C ALA A 127 -0.51 11.89 7.29
N VAL A 128 -0.17 13.03 7.85
CA VAL A 128 1.18 13.36 8.27
C VAL A 128 1.12 13.79 9.71
N PHE A 129 1.96 13.19 10.53
CA PHE A 129 2.12 13.52 11.94
C PHE A 129 3.54 13.99 12.20
N PHE A 130 3.69 14.92 13.13
CA PHE A 130 4.98 15.48 13.50
C PHE A 130 5.38 15.07 14.91
N ASP A 131 6.69 15.05 15.18
CA ASP A 131 7.18 14.91 16.54
C ASP A 131 6.72 16.10 17.41
N LYS A 132 6.37 15.81 18.67
CA LYS A 132 5.99 16.82 19.66
C LYS A 132 7.17 17.62 20.19
N ASP A 133 8.37 17.07 20.19
CA ASP A 133 9.54 17.68 20.84
C ASP A 133 10.34 18.60 19.89
N LEU A 134 9.88 18.72 18.65
CA LEU A 134 10.55 19.45 17.58
C LEU A 134 9.55 20.37 16.85
N PHE A 135 10.05 21.51 16.37
CA PHE A 135 9.25 22.44 15.58
C PHE A 135 9.50 22.22 14.08
N TYR A 136 8.39 22.13 13.34
CA TYR A 136 8.36 22.07 11.89
C TYR A 136 7.31 23.05 11.41
N PRO A 137 7.37 23.55 10.17
CA PRO A 137 8.38 23.37 9.13
C PRO A 137 9.34 24.58 9.00
N ASN A 138 10.41 24.40 8.21
CA ASN A 138 11.52 25.36 8.04
C ASN A 138 11.12 26.79 7.59
N PHE A 139 9.91 26.97 7.07
CA PHE A 139 9.39 28.22 6.51
C PHE A 139 8.52 29.04 7.48
N LEU A 140 8.13 28.50 8.63
CA LEU A 140 7.38 29.25 9.65
C LEU A 140 8.28 29.97 10.66
N SER A 141 9.60 30.03 10.40
CA SER A 141 10.60 30.58 11.33
C SER A 141 10.44 32.08 11.62
N GLN A 142 9.77 32.83 10.75
CA GLN A 142 9.54 34.27 10.90
C GLN A 142 8.22 34.60 11.62
N THR A 143 7.34 33.62 11.77
CA THR A 143 6.05 33.78 12.45
C THR A 143 6.16 33.29 13.88
N PRO A 144 5.76 34.07 14.90
CA PRO A 144 5.73 33.63 16.30
C PRO A 144 4.55 32.67 16.52
N ILE A 145 4.61 31.49 15.89
CA ILE A 145 3.64 30.41 16.09
C ILE A 145 4.07 29.65 17.34
N ASN A 146 3.77 30.26 18.48
CA ASN A 146 3.97 29.72 19.82
C ASN A 146 3.46 28.28 19.92
N LYS A 147 4.31 27.34 20.38
CA LYS A 147 4.00 26.08 21.12
C LYS A 147 2.87 25.13 20.63
N THR A 148 2.13 25.44 19.56
CA THR A 148 0.96 24.68 19.09
C THR A 148 1.21 23.92 17.80
N VAL A 149 2.23 24.30 17.02
CA VAL A 149 2.69 23.52 15.84
C VAL A 149 3.27 22.13 16.15
N PRO A 150 3.88 21.83 17.32
CA PRO A 150 4.31 20.45 17.60
C PRO A 150 3.15 19.45 17.66
N LEU A 151 1.92 19.93 17.74
CA LEU A 151 0.71 19.15 17.61
C LEU A 151 -0.01 19.54 16.31
N PHE A 152 0.70 19.50 15.18
CA PHE A 152 0.07 19.59 13.87
C PHE A 152 -0.01 18.19 13.29
N GLY A 153 -1.20 17.75 12.88
CA GLY A 153 -1.38 16.40 12.36
C GLY A 153 -2.59 16.30 11.45
N PRO A 154 -2.53 16.80 10.21
CA PRO A 154 -3.65 16.68 9.28
C PRO A 154 -3.81 15.23 8.83
N ARG A 155 -5.01 14.69 9.02
CA ARG A 155 -5.44 13.41 8.46
C ARG A 155 -6.68 13.63 7.60
N ALA A 156 -6.62 13.16 6.36
CA ALA A 156 -7.75 13.02 5.48
C ALA A 156 -8.29 11.59 5.58
N TRP A 157 -9.62 11.46 5.65
CA TRP A 157 -10.30 10.16 5.68
C TRP A 157 -11.53 10.19 4.77
N ARG A 158 -11.74 9.13 3.99
CA ARG A 158 -12.92 8.98 3.13
C ARG A 158 -14.15 8.65 3.97
N ILE A 159 -15.18 9.47 3.85
CA ILE A 159 -16.45 9.30 4.56
C ILE A 159 -17.52 8.93 3.55
N ASP A 160 -18.56 8.27 4.06
CA ASP A 160 -19.75 7.97 3.29
C ASP A 160 -20.73 9.15 3.33
N ASP A 161 -21.20 9.58 2.17
CA ASP A 161 -22.12 10.68 1.95
C ASP A 161 -23.58 10.25 1.82
N TYR A 162 -23.94 9.03 2.24
CA TYR A 162 -25.32 8.55 2.21
C TYR A 162 -26.31 9.50 2.92
N ASN A 163 -25.84 10.24 3.93
CA ASN A 163 -26.65 11.18 4.71
C ASN A 163 -26.52 12.65 4.26
N ASP A 164 -25.83 12.90 3.14
CA ASP A 164 -25.74 14.23 2.55
C ASP A 164 -27.07 14.60 1.85
N PRO A 165 -27.67 15.77 2.13
CA PRO A 165 -28.85 16.24 1.41
C PRO A 165 -28.70 16.30 -0.12
N ALA A 166 -27.47 16.45 -0.64
CA ALA A 166 -27.18 16.44 -2.07
C ALA A 166 -27.24 15.03 -2.69
N ASN A 167 -27.07 13.99 -1.87
CA ASN A 167 -27.18 12.60 -2.27
C ASN A 167 -28.63 12.10 -2.14
N TRP A 168 -29.44 12.43 -3.14
CA TRP A 168 -30.86 12.07 -3.17
C TRP A 168 -31.13 10.56 -3.21
N LEU A 169 -30.20 9.77 -3.75
CA LEU A 169 -30.29 8.30 -3.77
C LEU A 169 -29.97 7.70 -2.40
N ARG A 170 -29.29 8.44 -1.52
CA ARG A 170 -28.78 7.95 -0.22
C ARG A 170 -27.96 6.66 -0.35
N GLU A 171 -27.29 6.52 -1.48
CA GLU A 171 -26.39 5.40 -1.77
C GLU A 171 -24.97 5.81 -1.42
N PRO A 172 -24.13 4.88 -0.91
CA PRO A 172 -22.76 5.22 -0.56
C PRO A 172 -21.93 5.53 -1.81
N THR A 173 -21.55 6.79 -2.03
CA THR A 173 -20.82 7.18 -3.25
C THR A 173 -19.30 7.19 -3.07
N ASN A 174 -18.80 7.12 -1.84
CA ASN A 174 -17.36 7.15 -1.51
C ASN A 174 -16.61 8.39 -2.05
N ASN A 175 -17.33 9.47 -2.40
CA ASN A 175 -16.75 10.67 -2.99
C ASN A 175 -16.42 11.76 -1.97
N THR A 176 -16.91 11.65 -0.74
CA THR A 176 -16.63 12.66 0.28
C THR A 176 -15.44 12.27 1.14
N PHE A 177 -14.70 13.29 1.56
CA PHE A 177 -13.55 13.16 2.43
C PHE A 177 -13.60 14.23 3.50
N LYS A 178 -13.20 13.85 4.71
CA LYS A 178 -13.09 14.74 5.85
C LYS A 178 -11.62 14.89 6.19
N VAL A 179 -11.19 16.14 6.30
CA VAL A 179 -9.84 16.46 6.75
C VAL A 179 -9.94 17.08 8.14
N THR A 180 -9.22 16.50 9.08
CA THR A 180 -9.17 16.97 10.45
C THR A 180 -7.74 17.03 10.93
N ASP A 181 -7.43 18.10 11.66
CA ASP A 181 -6.22 18.17 12.45
C ASP A 181 -6.41 17.37 13.74
N TYR A 182 -5.53 16.40 13.97
CA TYR A 182 -5.51 15.60 15.18
C TYR A 182 -4.53 16.10 16.23
N GLY A 183 -3.71 17.10 15.96
CA GLY A 183 -2.94 17.70 17.04
C GLY A 183 -3.63 18.93 17.66
N ALA A 184 -4.51 19.61 16.92
CA ALA A 184 -5.29 20.73 17.43
C ALA A 184 -6.67 20.30 18.00
N GLY A 185 -6.84 20.38 19.32
CA GLY A 185 -8.14 20.30 19.99
C GLY A 185 -8.20 19.38 21.22
N PRO A 186 -9.26 19.48 22.04
CA PRO A 186 -9.45 18.62 23.20
C PRO A 186 -9.63 17.16 22.77
N PHE A 187 -8.94 16.24 23.44
CA PHE A 187 -9.00 14.78 23.20
C PHE A 187 -8.60 14.30 21.79
N ARG A 188 -7.97 15.16 20.97
CA ARG A 188 -7.49 14.77 19.64
C ARG A 188 -6.01 14.42 19.62
N ASN A 189 -5.26 14.91 20.60
CA ASN A 189 -3.80 14.83 20.65
C ASN A 189 -3.30 13.39 20.46
N TYR A 190 -2.70 13.17 19.30
CA TYR A 190 -2.15 11.88 18.88
C TYR A 190 -0.89 11.46 19.63
N THR A 191 -0.31 12.30 20.49
CA THR A 191 0.89 11.96 21.28
C THR A 191 0.59 11.52 22.71
N LEU A 192 -0.66 11.61 23.16
CA LEU A 192 -1.03 11.19 24.51
C LEU A 192 -0.98 9.67 24.66
N ASP A 193 -0.42 9.20 25.77
CA ASP A 193 -0.41 7.78 26.13
C ASP A 193 -1.81 7.21 26.41
N ALA A 194 -2.79 8.09 26.68
CA ALA A 194 -4.20 7.71 26.78
C ALA A 194 -4.73 7.11 25.46
N TYR A 195 -4.12 7.46 24.32
CA TYR A 195 -4.46 6.92 23.02
C TYR A 195 -3.69 5.61 22.80
N LYS A 196 -4.36 4.49 23.11
CA LYS A 196 -3.76 3.15 23.21
C LYS A 196 -3.28 2.57 21.88
N ILE A 197 -3.70 3.13 20.75
CA ILE A 197 -3.48 2.65 19.37
C ILE A 197 -2.39 3.45 18.62
N ASN A 198 -1.44 4.03 19.36
CA ASN A 198 -0.36 4.87 18.85
C ASN A 198 0.89 4.10 18.39
N ASP A 199 0.76 2.81 18.08
CA ASP A 199 1.89 1.97 17.66
C ASP A 199 2.56 2.54 16.40
N TRP A 200 1.78 3.07 15.44
CA TRP A 200 2.28 3.75 14.25
C TRP A 200 3.12 5.01 14.55
N TYR A 201 2.85 5.71 15.66
CA TYR A 201 3.63 6.88 16.05
C TYR A 201 4.93 6.44 16.69
N ARG A 202 4.82 5.51 17.65
CA ARG A 202 5.94 4.96 18.44
C ARG A 202 6.94 4.16 17.61
N SER A 203 6.56 3.69 16.43
CA SER A 203 7.44 2.91 15.57
C SER A 203 8.61 3.74 15.01
N TRP A 204 8.44 5.06 14.85
CA TRP A 204 9.47 5.95 14.32
C TRP A 204 9.79 7.17 15.19
N LEU A 205 8.84 7.62 16.02
CA LEU A 205 8.94 8.83 16.85
C LEU A 205 8.65 8.53 18.33
N PRO A 206 9.24 9.26 19.29
CA PRO A 206 10.22 10.34 19.11
C PRO A 206 11.61 9.83 18.74
N ASP A 207 12.37 10.62 17.98
CA ASP A 207 13.74 10.27 17.56
C ASP A 207 14.77 10.67 18.63
N ILE A 208 15.02 9.77 19.59
CA ILE A 208 15.92 10.02 20.73
C ILE A 208 17.39 9.76 20.35
N GLU A 209 17.66 8.74 19.52
CA GLU A 209 19.02 8.27 19.24
C GLU A 209 19.63 8.90 17.98
N GLY A 210 18.81 9.59 17.17
CA GLY A 210 19.19 10.14 15.88
C GLY A 210 19.19 9.07 14.80
N ALA A 211 18.65 9.40 13.64
CA ALA A 211 18.30 8.38 12.65
C ALA A 211 19.40 8.06 11.63
N GLU A 212 19.63 6.76 11.40
CA GLU A 212 20.26 6.27 10.16
C GLU A 212 19.35 6.67 8.99
N ALA A 213 19.85 7.51 8.08
CA ALA A 213 19.11 8.02 6.92
C ALA A 213 19.76 7.55 5.62
N GLY A 214 18.94 7.11 4.66
CA GLY A 214 19.40 6.82 3.31
C GLY A 214 19.62 8.11 2.52
N PHE A 215 20.73 8.20 1.77
CA PHE A 215 20.88 9.25 0.77
C PHE A 215 20.08 8.88 -0.47
N VAL A 216 19.18 9.77 -0.90
CA VAL A 216 18.49 9.64 -2.18
C VAL A 216 18.95 10.73 -3.11
N THR A 217 19.31 10.32 -4.33
CA THR A 217 19.67 11.23 -5.42
C THR A 217 18.56 11.15 -6.46
N LEU A 218 17.90 12.28 -6.74
CA LEU A 218 16.92 12.33 -7.82
C LEU A 218 17.67 12.25 -9.16
N PRO A 219 17.17 11.45 -10.14
CA PRO A 219 17.76 11.42 -11.46
C PRO A 219 17.57 12.75 -12.18
N ASP A 220 18.62 13.19 -12.90
CA ASP A 220 18.72 14.49 -13.58
C ASP A 220 17.61 14.77 -14.62
N GLU A 221 16.85 13.74 -15.03
CA GLU A 221 15.83 13.80 -16.08
C GLU A 221 14.62 14.71 -15.73
N TYR A 222 14.35 14.95 -14.44
CA TYR A 222 13.21 15.77 -14.00
C TYR A 222 13.58 17.15 -13.47
N PHE A 223 14.84 17.34 -13.05
CA PHE A 223 15.37 18.62 -12.59
C PHE A 223 16.75 18.83 -13.24
N PRO A 224 16.79 19.24 -14.53
CA PRO A 224 18.01 19.23 -15.33
C PRO A 224 19.11 20.19 -14.87
N GLU A 225 18.88 20.99 -13.83
CA GLU A 225 19.84 22.00 -13.37
C GLU A 225 20.57 21.65 -12.07
N GLU A 226 20.09 20.76 -11.20
CA GLU A 226 20.79 20.44 -9.95
C GLU A 226 20.49 19.00 -9.49
N GLY A 227 21.51 18.13 -9.50
CA GLY A 227 21.50 16.81 -8.85
C GLY A 227 21.45 16.92 -7.33
N PHE A 228 20.38 17.51 -6.80
CA PHE A 228 20.18 17.77 -5.39
C PHE A 228 20.03 16.46 -4.61
N LYS A 229 20.98 16.22 -3.71
CA LYS A 229 20.98 15.06 -2.82
C LYS A 229 20.25 15.41 -1.54
N PHE A 230 19.27 14.58 -1.18
CA PHE A 230 18.50 14.77 0.05
C PHE A 230 18.43 13.45 0.82
N PHE A 231 18.16 13.55 2.12
CA PHE A 231 17.94 12.41 2.99
C PHE A 231 16.47 11.98 2.95
N GLY A 232 16.24 10.67 2.93
CA GLY A 232 14.89 10.12 3.02
C GLY A 232 14.86 8.81 3.80
N PRO A 233 13.70 8.12 3.76
CA PRO A 233 13.56 6.75 4.23
C PRO A 233 14.73 5.86 3.85
N PRO A 234 15.10 4.88 4.70
CA PRO A 234 16.16 3.94 4.38
C PRO A 234 15.83 3.19 3.08
N SER A 235 16.83 2.89 2.26
CA SER A 235 16.60 2.07 1.09
C SER A 235 16.22 0.64 1.50
N PRO A 236 15.31 -0.03 0.78
CA PRO A 236 14.87 -1.39 1.13
C PRO A 236 16.02 -2.41 1.09
N PHE A 237 17.12 -2.12 0.39
CA PHE A 237 18.25 -3.04 0.25
C PHE A 237 19.29 -2.94 1.38
N LEU A 238 19.14 -2.01 2.32
CA LEU A 238 20.16 -1.78 3.35
C LEU A 238 20.15 -2.88 4.43
N SER A 239 18.97 -3.44 4.75
CA SER A 239 18.81 -4.45 5.79
C SER A 239 17.49 -5.21 5.67
N ASP A 240 17.49 -6.49 6.03
CA ASP A 240 16.30 -7.34 6.14
C ASP A 240 15.58 -7.24 7.50
N ALA A 241 16.10 -6.45 8.43
CA ALA A 241 15.44 -6.21 9.72
C ALA A 241 14.17 -5.36 9.52
N VAL A 242 13.04 -5.81 10.08
CA VAL A 242 11.73 -5.14 10.01
C VAL A 242 11.81 -3.68 10.48
N ASP A 243 12.59 -3.43 11.54
CA ASP A 243 12.81 -2.11 12.13
C ASP A 243 13.58 -1.15 11.20
N LYS A 244 14.24 -1.68 10.17
CA LYS A 244 15.06 -0.92 9.21
C LYS A 244 14.41 -0.81 7.83
N LEU A 245 13.21 -1.35 7.65
CA LEU A 245 12.47 -1.24 6.39
C LEU A 245 11.98 0.21 6.17
N PRO A 246 11.91 0.70 4.92
CA PRO A 246 11.43 2.05 4.61
C PRO A 246 10.00 2.33 5.07
N VAL A 247 9.18 1.30 5.07
CA VAL A 247 7.76 1.35 5.42
C VAL A 247 7.48 0.22 6.38
N GLN A 248 6.83 0.53 7.48
CA GLN A 248 6.35 -0.45 8.44
C GLN A 248 4.83 -0.50 8.39
N PHE A 249 4.28 -1.72 8.39
CA PHE A 249 2.86 -1.94 8.56
C PHE A 249 2.56 -2.09 10.05
N THR A 250 1.43 -1.55 10.47
CA THR A 250 0.89 -1.78 11.81
C THR A 250 0.04 -3.04 11.83
N ARG A 251 0.01 -3.71 12.99
CA ARG A 251 -1.03 -4.68 13.31
C ARG A 251 -2.41 -4.02 13.19
N PRO A 252 -3.44 -4.70 12.65
CA PRO A 252 -4.75 -4.09 12.49
C PRO A 252 -5.30 -3.62 13.83
N TYR A 253 -5.91 -2.44 13.85
CA TYR A 253 -6.41 -1.83 15.07
C TYR A 253 -7.71 -1.07 14.86
N PHE A 254 -8.48 -0.91 15.93
CA PHE A 254 -9.71 -0.12 15.91
C PHE A 254 -9.43 1.36 16.19
N ASP A 255 -9.70 2.24 15.22
CA ASP A 255 -9.42 3.67 15.30
C ASP A 255 -10.51 4.45 16.06
N CYS A 256 -10.44 4.37 17.38
CA CYS A 256 -11.40 4.94 18.35
C CYS A 256 -11.50 6.47 18.26
N SER A 257 -12.72 7.00 18.26
CA SER A 257 -13.05 8.44 18.27
C SER A 257 -12.54 9.23 17.06
N ARG A 258 -12.09 8.53 16.00
CA ARG A 258 -11.61 9.11 14.73
C ARG A 258 -12.41 8.57 13.55
N SER A 259 -11.97 7.46 12.96
CA SER A 259 -12.69 6.79 11.86
C SER A 259 -13.68 5.72 12.34
N ASN A 260 -13.59 5.29 13.61
CA ASN A 260 -14.45 4.28 14.24
C ASN A 260 -14.54 2.97 13.44
N LYS A 261 -13.43 2.60 12.83
CA LYS A 261 -13.29 1.43 11.96
C LYS A 261 -12.02 0.66 12.31
N TRP A 262 -12.03 -0.63 11.97
CA TRP A 262 -10.84 -1.46 11.96
C TRP A 262 -9.99 -1.10 10.75
N ILE A 263 -8.74 -0.72 10.99
CA ILE A 263 -7.84 -0.23 9.94
C ILE A 263 -6.47 -0.89 10.03
N VAL A 264 -5.80 -0.92 8.88
CA VAL A 264 -4.38 -1.24 8.78
C VAL A 264 -3.67 -0.01 8.24
N SER A 265 -2.68 0.46 8.98
CA SER A 265 -1.88 1.61 8.61
C SER A 265 -0.50 1.16 8.15
N ALA A 266 0.05 1.78 7.10
CA ALA A 266 1.48 1.77 6.87
C ALA A 266 2.09 3.15 7.06
N VAL A 267 3.36 3.11 7.44
CA VAL A 267 4.01 4.17 8.19
C VAL A 267 5.43 4.34 7.65
N ALA A 268 5.78 5.56 7.24
CA ALA A 268 7.15 5.88 6.82
C ALA A 268 7.65 7.17 7.49
N PRO A 269 8.93 7.21 7.90
CA PRO A 269 9.53 8.37 8.52
C PRO A 269 9.86 9.48 7.50
N ILE A 270 9.66 10.72 7.91
CA ILE A 270 10.05 11.92 7.18
C ILE A 270 11.33 12.46 7.80
N TYR A 271 12.34 12.76 6.98
CA TYR A 271 13.66 13.17 7.45
C TYR A 271 13.93 14.65 7.18
N ASP A 272 14.58 15.31 8.15
CA ASP A 272 15.20 16.62 7.96
C ASP A 272 16.66 16.60 8.45
N ARG A 273 17.51 17.36 7.75
CA ARG A 273 18.92 17.58 8.05
C ARG A 273 19.13 18.70 9.07
N LEU A 274 18.21 19.67 9.11
CA LEU A 274 18.32 20.86 9.93
C LEU A 274 17.01 21.13 10.67
N PRO A 275 16.63 20.31 11.66
CA PRO A 275 15.49 20.61 12.51
C PRO A 275 15.79 21.92 13.28
N LYS A 276 15.21 23.02 12.81
CA LYS A 276 15.37 24.34 13.44
C LYS A 276 14.54 24.35 14.72
N TYR A 277 15.18 24.68 15.84
CA TYR A 277 14.58 24.77 17.19
C TYR A 277 14.16 23.41 17.81
N ALA A 278 15.04 22.42 17.89
CA ALA A 278 14.82 21.28 18.78
C ALA A 278 14.72 21.76 20.25
N TYR A 279 13.59 21.53 20.90
CA TYR A 279 13.42 21.79 22.33
C TYR A 279 13.72 20.49 23.06
N ASP A 280 14.87 20.40 23.72
CA ASP A 280 15.24 19.24 24.55
C ASP A 280 14.99 19.57 26.03
N PRO A 281 13.92 19.03 26.65
CA PRO A 281 13.65 19.21 28.07
C PRO A 281 14.46 18.27 28.98
N SER A 282 15.09 17.22 28.43
CA SER A 282 15.90 16.25 29.18
C SER A 282 17.33 16.73 29.44
N VAL A 283 17.81 17.68 28.62
CA VAL A 283 19.13 18.32 28.73
C VAL A 283 19.07 19.72 29.35
N THR A 284 17.88 20.33 29.47
CA THR A 284 17.71 21.69 29.99
C THR A 284 17.47 21.76 31.50
N GLY A 285 18.39 21.18 32.26
CA GLY A 285 18.79 21.76 33.54
C GLY A 285 19.86 22.83 33.30
N ASN A 286 19.44 24.09 33.04
CA ASN A 286 20.31 25.27 32.88
C ASN A 286 21.12 25.42 31.58
N VAL A 287 20.49 25.48 30.39
CA VAL A 287 21.16 26.08 29.21
C VAL A 287 20.18 26.95 28.42
N SER A 288 20.57 28.21 28.25
CA SER A 288 19.95 29.22 27.41
C SER A 288 19.87 28.79 25.94
N ALA A 289 18.78 29.18 25.28
CA ALA A 289 18.54 29.13 23.84
C ALA A 289 19.81 28.91 22.97
N GLY A 290 19.98 27.69 22.48
CA GLY A 290 21.05 27.33 21.54
C GLY A 290 21.96 26.21 22.02
N SER A 291 21.52 24.96 21.91
CA SER A 291 22.44 23.82 21.89
C SER A 291 22.77 23.51 20.42
N TYR A 292 23.85 24.11 19.92
CA TYR A 292 24.25 24.12 18.51
C TYR A 292 24.96 22.83 18.04
N ASP A 293 25.09 21.81 18.90
CA ASP A 293 25.87 20.60 18.61
C ASP A 293 25.05 19.47 17.95
N ASN A 294 23.72 19.52 18.02
CA ASN A 294 22.82 18.56 17.34
C ASN A 294 22.36 19.02 15.94
N ILE A 295 22.84 20.18 15.45
CA ILE A 295 22.44 20.79 14.17
C ILE A 295 22.94 20.00 12.95
N ARG A 296 23.83 19.01 13.11
CA ARG A 296 24.44 18.28 11.98
C ARG A 296 23.92 16.86 11.78
N ARG A 297 23.00 16.39 12.61
CA ARG A 297 22.45 15.03 12.52
C ARG A 297 21.11 15.06 11.80
N ASN A 298 20.87 14.04 11.00
CA ASN A 298 19.56 13.83 10.39
C ASN A 298 18.62 13.31 11.46
N MET A 299 17.45 13.94 11.59
CA MET A 299 16.43 13.49 12.53
C MET A 299 15.17 13.11 11.77
N ARG A 300 14.44 12.13 12.30
CA ARG A 300 13.07 11.84 11.90
C ARG A 300 12.21 12.95 12.48
N VAL A 301 11.55 13.65 11.58
CA VAL A 301 10.82 14.88 11.87
C VAL A 301 9.32 14.64 11.95
N GLY A 302 8.87 13.72 11.13
CA GLY A 302 7.47 13.37 11.07
C GLY A 302 7.32 11.97 10.54
N VAL A 303 6.08 11.56 10.43
CA VAL A 303 5.69 10.26 9.93
C VAL A 303 4.55 10.47 8.94
N ALA A 304 4.72 9.94 7.75
CA ALA A 304 3.65 9.80 6.78
C ALA A 304 2.91 8.49 7.06
N VAL A 305 1.59 8.55 7.10
CA VAL A 305 0.70 7.42 7.36
C VAL A 305 -0.32 7.33 6.25
N ALA A 306 -0.60 6.11 5.78
CA ALA A 306 -1.79 5.84 4.98
C ALA A 306 -2.52 4.64 5.55
N ASP A 307 -3.84 4.70 5.46
CA ASP A 307 -4.74 3.76 6.10
C ASP A 307 -5.65 3.11 5.05
N VAL A 308 -5.91 1.82 5.24
CA VAL A 308 -6.95 1.07 4.55
C VAL A 308 -7.92 0.48 5.58
N ASP A 309 -9.19 0.40 5.20
CA ASP A 309 -10.21 -0.31 5.99
C ASP A 309 -9.89 -1.82 5.97
N PHE A 310 -9.84 -2.45 7.14
CA PHE A 310 -9.55 -3.89 7.26
C PHE A 310 -10.55 -4.74 6.47
N LEU A 311 -11.80 -4.29 6.38
CA LEU A 311 -12.84 -5.00 5.64
C LEU A 311 -12.58 -5.07 4.12
N ASN A 312 -11.76 -4.18 3.59
CA ASN A 312 -11.41 -4.14 2.17
C ASN A 312 -10.17 -4.99 1.83
N ILE A 313 -9.50 -5.53 2.83
CA ILE A 313 -8.37 -6.45 2.63
C ILE A 313 -8.96 -7.85 2.48
N ASP A 314 -8.73 -8.52 1.35
CA ASP A 314 -9.07 -9.94 1.29
C ASP A 314 -8.09 -10.79 2.10
N ILE A 315 -8.67 -11.84 2.62
CA ILE A 315 -8.05 -12.88 3.44
C ILE A 315 -7.64 -14.05 2.56
N ASP A 316 -6.67 -14.84 3.01
CA ASP A 316 -6.29 -16.10 2.38
C ASP A 316 -6.82 -17.28 3.22
N PRO A 317 -7.93 -17.91 2.81
CA PRO A 317 -8.53 -19.03 3.54
C PRO A 317 -7.74 -20.34 3.38
N CYS A 318 -6.86 -20.41 2.40
CA CYS A 318 -6.21 -21.65 2.02
C CYS A 318 -5.07 -22.00 3.00
N GLY A 319 -4.80 -23.30 3.16
CA GLY A 319 -3.64 -23.76 3.92
C GLY A 319 -2.31 -23.36 3.27
N SER A 320 -1.22 -23.42 4.04
CA SER A 320 0.13 -23.08 3.57
C SER A 320 0.52 -23.90 2.32
N TYR A 321 0.93 -23.22 1.26
CA TYR A 321 1.37 -23.82 0.00
C TYR A 321 2.77 -23.30 -0.39
N VAL A 322 3.41 -23.99 -1.34
CA VAL A 322 4.77 -23.64 -1.80
C VAL A 322 4.78 -22.23 -2.39
N GLY A 323 5.47 -21.29 -1.73
CA GLY A 323 5.55 -19.88 -2.12
C GLY A 323 4.79 -18.91 -1.21
N ASP A 324 4.06 -19.42 -0.21
CA ASP A 324 3.50 -18.63 0.89
C ASP A 324 4.31 -18.86 2.17
N ASP A 325 5.37 -18.04 2.35
CA ASP A 325 6.29 -18.14 3.49
C ASP A 325 5.84 -17.28 4.70
N GLY A 326 4.64 -16.68 4.63
CA GLY A 326 4.12 -15.77 5.66
C GLY A 326 3.26 -16.48 6.70
N PRO A 327 3.22 -15.99 7.95
CA PRO A 327 2.20 -16.43 8.90
C PRO A 327 0.83 -15.95 8.43
N ASN A 328 -0.16 -16.86 8.43
CA ASN A 328 -1.53 -16.57 8.01
C ASN A 328 -2.50 -17.12 9.04
N PHE A 329 -3.21 -16.20 9.71
CA PHE A 329 -4.20 -16.56 10.73
C PHE A 329 -5.40 -17.31 10.16
N PHE A 330 -5.73 -17.08 8.89
CA PHE A 330 -6.88 -17.69 8.21
C PHE A 330 -6.54 -18.98 7.48
N SER A 331 -5.36 -19.55 7.71
CA SER A 331 -4.93 -20.75 7.03
C SER A 331 -5.81 -21.97 7.40
N GLY A 332 -6.37 -22.61 6.38
CA GLY A 332 -7.13 -23.85 6.52
C GLY A 332 -8.57 -23.69 6.99
N ILE A 333 -9.14 -22.49 6.91
CA ILE A 333 -10.59 -22.26 7.10
C ILE A 333 -11.39 -22.66 5.85
N ASP A 334 -10.72 -22.97 4.74
CA ASP A 334 -11.36 -23.44 3.52
C ASP A 334 -12.12 -24.76 3.74
N ARG A 335 -13.32 -24.85 3.16
CA ARG A 335 -14.15 -26.06 3.21
C ARG A 335 -13.97 -26.93 1.97
N CYS A 336 -12.84 -26.80 1.27
CA CYS A 336 -12.56 -27.62 0.10
C CYS A 336 -12.37 -29.10 0.48
N HIS A 337 -12.82 -30.02 -0.38
CA HIS A 337 -12.57 -31.45 -0.21
C HIS A 337 -11.08 -31.76 -0.37
N LYS A 338 -10.38 -31.99 0.75
CA LYS A 338 -8.92 -32.17 0.80
C LYS A 338 -8.42 -33.39 0.03
N GLU A 339 -9.27 -34.33 -0.35
CA GLU A 339 -8.88 -35.51 -1.12
C GLU A 339 -8.83 -35.24 -2.63
N SER A 340 -9.86 -34.58 -3.16
CA SER A 340 -10.07 -34.40 -4.60
C SER A 340 -9.80 -32.98 -5.11
N THR A 341 -9.69 -31.99 -4.22
CA THR A 341 -9.58 -30.56 -4.57
C THR A 341 -8.37 -29.86 -3.93
N ILE A 342 -7.98 -28.72 -4.51
CA ILE A 342 -6.96 -27.77 -4.03
C ILE A 342 -7.64 -26.41 -3.89
N CYS A 343 -7.43 -25.78 -2.74
CA CYS A 343 -7.89 -24.42 -2.48
C CYS A 343 -7.02 -23.40 -3.23
N LYS A 344 -7.66 -22.41 -3.84
CA LYS A 344 -7.03 -21.18 -4.29
C LYS A 344 -7.83 -19.97 -3.81
N PRO A 345 -7.21 -18.96 -3.20
CA PRO A 345 -7.94 -17.78 -2.75
C PRO A 345 -8.37 -16.90 -3.93
N LEU A 346 -9.46 -16.17 -3.75
CA LEU A 346 -10.00 -15.22 -4.72
C LEU A 346 -9.55 -13.80 -4.38
N PHE A 347 -9.45 -12.95 -5.40
CA PHE A 347 -8.92 -11.59 -5.26
C PHE A 347 -10.01 -10.52 -5.44
N GLY A 348 -9.98 -9.46 -4.63
CA GLY A 348 -10.96 -8.39 -4.57
C GLY A 348 -12.29 -8.80 -3.92
N PHE A 349 -12.26 -9.79 -3.03
CA PHE A 349 -13.42 -10.30 -2.30
C PHE A 349 -13.69 -9.55 -0.97
N GLY A 350 -12.66 -8.91 -0.41
CA GLY A 350 -12.66 -8.28 0.91
C GLY A 350 -12.64 -9.30 2.06
N PHE A 351 -12.83 -8.79 3.27
CA PHE A 351 -12.94 -9.61 4.48
C PHE A 351 -14.32 -10.28 4.56
N GLN A 352 -14.48 -11.40 3.87
CA GLN A 352 -15.72 -12.17 3.80
C GLN A 352 -15.46 -13.67 3.63
N ARG A 353 -16.35 -14.50 4.17
CA ARG A 353 -16.33 -15.97 3.96
C ARG A 353 -16.56 -16.32 2.49
N GLY A 354 -15.90 -17.37 2.02
CA GLY A 354 -16.07 -17.88 0.66
C GLY A 354 -15.18 -17.18 -0.38
N GLY A 355 -14.22 -16.36 0.05
CA GLY A 355 -13.18 -15.73 -0.78
C GLY A 355 -12.12 -16.71 -1.30
N TYR A 356 -12.53 -17.91 -1.70
CA TYR A 356 -11.69 -18.96 -2.25
C TYR A 356 -12.45 -19.74 -3.32
N MET A 357 -11.74 -20.52 -4.11
CA MET A 357 -12.29 -21.50 -5.03
C MET A 357 -11.56 -22.82 -4.89
N CYS A 358 -12.28 -23.93 -4.99
CA CYS A 358 -11.72 -25.26 -4.95
C CYS A 358 -11.55 -25.78 -6.38
N GLU A 359 -10.30 -25.93 -6.79
CA GLU A 359 -9.93 -26.53 -8.07
C GLU A 359 -9.72 -28.04 -7.92
N CYS A 360 -10.05 -28.85 -8.94
CA CYS A 360 -9.72 -30.27 -8.88
C CYS A 360 -8.21 -30.51 -8.86
N ARG A 361 -7.77 -31.47 -8.04
CA ARG A 361 -6.40 -31.96 -8.02
C ARG A 361 -6.01 -32.57 -9.37
N PRO A 362 -4.73 -32.52 -9.76
CA PRO A 362 -4.23 -33.33 -10.86
C PRO A 362 -4.63 -34.80 -10.69
N GLY A 363 -5.18 -35.42 -11.74
CA GLY A 363 -5.76 -36.77 -11.67
C GLY A 363 -7.23 -36.81 -11.26
N PHE A 364 -7.87 -35.66 -11.03
CA PHE A 364 -9.31 -35.53 -10.86
C PHE A 364 -9.89 -34.57 -11.90
N ARG A 365 -11.17 -34.76 -12.25
CA ARG A 365 -11.93 -33.93 -13.19
C ARG A 365 -13.24 -33.47 -12.57
N TYR A 366 -13.75 -32.34 -13.06
CA TYR A 366 -15.10 -31.90 -12.74
C TYR A 366 -16.14 -32.85 -13.35
N PRO A 367 -17.29 -33.06 -12.69
CA PRO A 367 -18.43 -33.73 -13.30
C PRO A 367 -18.90 -32.97 -14.55
N GLU A 368 -19.43 -33.69 -15.55
CA GLU A 368 -19.79 -33.11 -16.87
C GLU A 368 -20.85 -32.01 -16.82
N TYR A 369 -21.65 -31.98 -15.76
CA TYR A 369 -22.69 -30.98 -15.54
C TYR A 369 -22.17 -29.70 -14.86
N ILE A 370 -20.94 -29.68 -14.35
CA ILE A 370 -20.33 -28.51 -13.70
C ILE A 370 -19.27 -27.91 -14.61
N GLN A 371 -19.36 -26.60 -14.84
CA GLN A 371 -18.38 -25.85 -15.60
C GLN A 371 -17.58 -24.95 -14.67
N GLY A 372 -16.29 -25.26 -14.52
CA GLY A 372 -15.36 -24.45 -13.74
C GLY A 372 -15.16 -24.93 -12.30
N PRO A 373 -14.32 -24.20 -11.54
CA PRO A 373 -14.02 -24.53 -10.16
C PRO A 373 -15.21 -24.28 -9.24
N TYR A 374 -15.23 -25.00 -8.11
CA TYR A 374 -16.24 -24.77 -7.09
C TYR A 374 -15.95 -23.46 -6.35
N LEU A 375 -16.89 -22.53 -6.39
CA LEU A 375 -16.74 -21.26 -5.69
C LEU A 375 -16.99 -21.45 -4.19
N GLY A 376 -16.12 -20.90 -3.35
CA GLY A 376 -16.25 -20.92 -1.90
C GLY A 376 -17.58 -20.35 -1.43
N VAL A 377 -18.07 -19.27 -2.06
CA VAL A 377 -19.40 -18.69 -1.76
C VAL A 377 -20.54 -19.70 -1.91
N ALA A 378 -20.45 -20.64 -2.86
CA ALA A 378 -21.46 -21.69 -3.01
C ALA A 378 -21.33 -22.74 -1.91
N ILE A 379 -20.11 -23.06 -1.48
CA ILE A 379 -19.82 -24.01 -0.41
C ILE A 379 -20.29 -23.45 0.95
N GLU A 380 -19.98 -22.19 1.25
CA GLU A 380 -20.40 -21.50 2.49
C GLU A 380 -21.93 -21.27 2.56
N ARG A 381 -22.66 -21.49 1.47
CA ARG A 381 -24.14 -21.40 1.43
C ARG A 381 -24.82 -22.77 1.33
N ALA A 382 -24.05 -23.83 1.10
CA ALA A 382 -24.58 -25.17 0.92
C ALA A 382 -25.05 -25.77 2.25
N THR A 383 -26.13 -26.54 2.18
CA THR A 383 -26.55 -27.41 3.28
C THR A 383 -25.58 -28.58 3.46
N GLU A 384 -25.64 -29.28 4.59
CA GLU A 384 -24.77 -30.44 4.84
C GLU A 384 -24.96 -31.55 3.79
N GLU A 385 -26.21 -31.79 3.39
CA GLU A 385 -26.55 -32.79 2.37
C GLU A 385 -25.94 -32.42 1.00
N GLU A 386 -26.06 -31.14 0.60
CA GLU A 386 -25.46 -30.63 -0.64
C GLU A 386 -23.94 -30.64 -0.60
N TYR A 387 -23.34 -30.34 0.55
CA TYR A 387 -21.89 -30.35 0.74
C TYR A 387 -21.31 -31.76 0.59
N ASN A 388 -21.95 -32.74 1.23
CA ASN A 388 -21.53 -34.14 1.20
C ASN A 388 -21.81 -34.80 -0.15
N ALA A 389 -22.94 -34.49 -0.79
CA ALA A 389 -23.30 -35.02 -2.10
C ALA A 389 -22.57 -34.31 -3.25
N GLY A 390 -22.12 -33.07 -3.04
CA GLY A 390 -21.53 -32.19 -4.05
C GLY A 390 -20.06 -31.89 -3.84
N PHE A 391 -19.56 -30.91 -4.59
CA PHE A 391 -18.25 -30.25 -4.45
C PHE A 391 -16.98 -31.13 -4.50
N HIS A 392 -17.11 -32.45 -4.66
CA HIS A 392 -16.00 -33.36 -4.90
C HIS A 392 -15.69 -33.46 -6.39
N CYS A 393 -14.46 -33.84 -6.72
CA CYS A 393 -14.06 -34.13 -8.09
C CYS A 393 -14.02 -35.63 -8.34
N LEU A 394 -14.30 -36.04 -9.58
CA LEU A 394 -14.26 -37.45 -9.97
C LEU A 394 -12.83 -37.84 -10.36
N PRO A 395 -12.35 -39.05 -10.03
CA PRO A 395 -11.04 -39.50 -10.48
C PRO A 395 -11.00 -39.55 -12.01
N SER A 396 -9.97 -38.96 -12.59
CA SER A 396 -9.65 -39.05 -14.00
C SER A 396 -8.74 -40.27 -14.20
N GLY A 397 -9.16 -41.21 -15.06
CA GLY A 397 -8.31 -42.33 -15.47
C GLY A 397 -7.10 -41.88 -16.30
N ASP A 398 -7.09 -40.63 -16.77
CA ASP A 398 -6.03 -40.05 -17.58
C ASP A 398 -5.14 -39.15 -16.71
N LEU A 399 -3.94 -39.66 -16.39
CA LEU A 399 -2.87 -38.87 -15.80
C LEU A 399 -2.19 -38.08 -16.91
N TYR A 400 -2.22 -36.74 -16.82
CA TYR A 400 -1.36 -35.92 -17.65
C TYR A 400 0.09 -36.17 -17.24
N VAL A 401 0.87 -36.80 -18.11
CA VAL A 401 2.32 -36.90 -17.95
C VAL A 401 2.86 -35.47 -17.99
N VAL A 402 3.39 -34.99 -16.87
CA VAL A 402 4.22 -33.77 -16.87
C VAL A 402 5.33 -34.05 -17.88
N PRO A 403 5.50 -33.26 -18.95
CA PRO A 403 6.58 -33.50 -19.89
C PRO A 403 7.88 -33.46 -19.10
N GLU A 404 8.54 -34.61 -19.00
CA GLU A 404 9.89 -34.68 -18.47
C GLU A 404 10.72 -33.77 -19.37
N LEU A 405 11.24 -32.68 -18.82
CA LEU A 405 12.20 -31.85 -19.53
C LEU A 405 13.40 -32.74 -19.77
N ILE A 406 13.46 -33.40 -20.93
CA ILE A 406 14.63 -34.15 -21.38
C ILE A 406 15.74 -33.10 -21.48
N ALA A 407 16.57 -33.03 -20.45
CA ALA A 407 17.83 -32.34 -20.51
C ALA A 407 18.66 -33.14 -21.51
N GLU A 408 18.76 -32.65 -22.75
CA GLU A 408 19.78 -33.11 -23.67
C GLU A 408 21.12 -32.88 -22.98
N GLN A 409 21.77 -33.99 -22.67
CA GLN A 409 23.06 -34.07 -22.01
C GLN A 409 24.11 -33.69 -23.05
N ASP A 410 24.30 -32.39 -23.26
CA ASP A 410 25.46 -31.85 -23.98
C ASP A 410 26.69 -32.03 -23.09
N ASP A 411 27.30 -33.21 -23.17
CA ASP A 411 28.64 -33.47 -22.70
C ASP A 411 29.64 -32.67 -23.56
N ASN A 412 29.80 -31.37 -23.28
CA ASN A 412 31.03 -30.57 -23.44
C ASN A 412 30.78 -29.05 -23.36
N ALA A 413 30.71 -28.49 -22.15
CA ALA A 413 31.34 -27.20 -21.76
C ALA A 413 30.80 -26.75 -20.39
N GLY A 414 31.72 -26.39 -19.48
CA GLY A 414 31.41 -26.07 -18.10
C GLY A 414 30.65 -24.76 -17.83
N ILE A 415 30.02 -24.74 -16.66
CA ILE A 415 29.62 -23.59 -15.85
C ILE A 415 28.38 -22.80 -16.35
N GLY A 416 27.20 -23.30 -15.96
CA GLY A 416 26.16 -22.54 -15.24
C GLY A 416 25.48 -21.36 -15.95
N ARG A 417 24.44 -21.65 -16.74
CA ARG A 417 23.31 -20.73 -17.01
C ARG A 417 22.01 -21.53 -17.13
N LEU A 418 21.02 -21.21 -16.29
CA LEU A 418 19.63 -21.64 -16.46
C LEU A 418 19.04 -20.91 -17.69
N PRO A 419 18.44 -21.60 -18.69
CA PRO A 419 17.78 -20.92 -19.79
C PRO A 419 16.32 -20.61 -19.45
N GLY A 420 15.98 -19.34 -19.58
CA GLY A 420 14.61 -18.85 -19.49
C GLY A 420 13.87 -18.81 -20.83
N SER A 421 12.57 -18.57 -20.70
CA SER A 421 11.60 -18.11 -21.68
C SER A 421 11.07 -19.12 -22.71
N VAL A 422 9.80 -19.47 -22.47
CA VAL A 422 8.80 -19.87 -23.46
C VAL A 422 8.88 -18.93 -24.68
N GLN A 423 9.21 -19.50 -25.83
CA GLN A 423 9.21 -18.77 -27.10
C GLN A 423 7.78 -18.27 -27.42
N ASN A 424 7.71 -16.96 -27.63
CA ASN A 424 6.56 -16.27 -28.18
C ASN A 424 6.09 -16.88 -29.50
N ARG A 425 4.76 -16.88 -29.68
CA ARG A 425 4.07 -17.04 -30.96
C ARG A 425 4.81 -16.31 -32.09
N LYS A 426 5.06 -17.04 -33.19
CA LYS A 426 5.59 -16.53 -34.47
C LYS A 426 4.93 -15.20 -34.87
N LYS A 427 5.65 -14.09 -34.74
CA LYS A 427 5.42 -12.91 -35.57
C LYS A 427 6.01 -13.22 -36.95
N ARG A 428 5.18 -13.11 -37.99
CA ARG A 428 5.64 -13.06 -39.38
C ARG A 428 6.63 -11.91 -39.53
N GLU A 429 7.89 -12.20 -39.82
CA GLU A 429 8.88 -11.21 -40.20
C GLU A 429 8.56 -10.69 -41.61
N VAL A 430 8.36 -9.37 -41.71
CA VAL A 430 8.37 -8.67 -42.99
C VAL A 430 9.84 -8.50 -43.38
N SER A 431 10.19 -8.95 -44.59
CA SER A 431 11.57 -9.00 -45.07
C SER A 431 12.25 -7.63 -45.04
N ALA A 432 13.55 -7.64 -44.70
CA ALA A 432 14.41 -6.46 -44.59
C ALA A 432 14.51 -5.60 -45.87
N SER A 433 13.96 -6.07 -47.00
CA SER A 433 13.86 -5.34 -48.26
C SER A 433 12.87 -4.16 -48.18
N ALA A 434 11.73 -4.33 -47.49
CA ALA A 434 10.67 -3.32 -47.46
C ALA A 434 11.02 -2.09 -46.59
N LYS A 435 11.91 -2.26 -45.59
CA LYS A 435 12.41 -1.15 -44.76
C LYS A 435 13.42 -0.27 -45.51
N GLN A 436 14.12 -0.80 -46.51
CA GLN A 436 15.10 -0.05 -47.29
C GLN A 436 14.46 0.82 -48.39
N GLU A 437 13.29 0.44 -48.91
CA GLU A 437 12.50 1.27 -49.83
C GLU A 437 11.80 2.43 -49.12
N LEU A 438 11.20 2.19 -47.95
CA LEU A 438 10.50 3.25 -47.19
C LEU A 438 11.44 4.38 -46.70
N MET A 439 12.70 4.05 -46.40
CA MET A 439 13.70 5.03 -45.95
C MET A 439 14.31 5.83 -47.12
N LYS A 440 14.16 5.37 -48.37
CA LYS A 440 14.60 6.11 -49.56
C LYS A 440 13.58 7.16 -50.00
N GLU A 441 12.29 6.97 -49.74
CA GLU A 441 11.26 7.96 -50.08
C GLU A 441 11.20 9.16 -49.12
N ILE A 442 11.68 9.01 -47.87
CA ILE A 442 11.68 10.08 -46.86
C ILE A 442 12.86 11.06 -47.06
N ALA A 443 13.88 10.68 -47.84
CA ALA A 443 15.09 11.48 -48.04
C ALA A 443 15.03 12.46 -49.24
N ALA A 444 13.94 12.47 -50.01
CA ALA A 444 13.73 13.40 -51.12
C ALA A 444 12.75 14.52 -50.69
N GLY A 445 13.25 15.52 -49.98
CA GLY A 445 12.41 16.58 -49.39
C GLY A 445 11.74 17.52 -50.39
N ASP A 446 10.65 18.16 -49.98
CA ASP A 446 10.50 19.62 -50.09
C ASP A 446 9.39 20.18 -49.18
N ARG A 447 9.64 21.40 -48.72
CA ARG A 447 8.85 22.41 -47.97
C ARG A 447 7.37 22.11 -47.66
N LYS A 448 7.03 22.20 -46.37
CA LYS A 448 5.90 22.99 -45.79
C LYS A 448 5.80 22.81 -44.27
N GLY A 449 6.82 23.30 -43.55
CA GLY A 449 6.70 23.59 -42.14
C GLY A 449 6.10 24.98 -42.00
N GLU A 450 4.77 25.06 -41.85
CA GLU A 450 4.05 26.22 -41.26
C GLU A 450 2.53 26.03 -41.21
N THR A 451 1.96 24.96 -41.79
CA THR A 451 0.50 24.75 -41.81
C THR A 451 -0.03 23.65 -40.87
N LEU A 452 0.83 23.01 -40.08
CA LEU A 452 0.42 21.98 -39.11
C LEU A 452 0.27 22.49 -37.66
N VAL A 453 0.76 23.70 -37.37
CA VAL A 453 0.67 24.31 -36.02
C VAL A 453 -0.74 24.87 -35.75
N MET A 454 -1.49 25.24 -36.79
CA MET A 454 -2.87 25.74 -36.65
C MET A 454 -3.94 24.65 -36.59
N GLN A 455 -3.67 23.42 -37.07
CA GLN A 455 -4.61 22.29 -36.93
C GLN A 455 -4.41 21.47 -35.64
N LEU A 456 -3.30 21.66 -34.93
CA LEU A 456 -3.04 21.06 -33.61
C LEU A 456 -3.62 21.87 -32.44
N MET A 457 -4.04 23.12 -32.68
CA MET A 457 -4.69 23.97 -31.67
C MET A 457 -6.21 23.77 -31.59
N GLU A 458 -6.83 23.11 -32.57
CA GLU A 458 -8.29 22.91 -32.62
C GLU A 458 -8.76 21.56 -32.02
N SER A 459 -7.85 20.68 -31.61
CA SER A 459 -8.17 19.37 -30.98
C SER A 459 -8.05 19.36 -29.45
N LEU A 460 -7.85 20.52 -28.82
CA LEU A 460 -7.72 20.68 -27.36
C LEU A 460 -9.07 20.74 -26.60
N SER A 461 -10.20 20.40 -27.23
CA SER A 461 -11.53 20.54 -26.61
C SER A 461 -12.21 19.23 -26.17
N THR A 462 -11.53 18.07 -26.17
CA THR A 462 -12.15 16.81 -25.70
C THR A 462 -11.34 16.04 -24.65
N PRO A 463 -12.00 15.47 -23.62
CA PRO A 463 -11.39 15.12 -22.34
C PRO A 463 -11.03 13.64 -22.28
N THR A 464 -10.05 13.19 -23.07
CA THR A 464 -9.53 11.83 -22.91
C THR A 464 -8.06 11.79 -23.29
N ALA A 465 -7.23 11.24 -22.40
CA ALA A 465 -5.79 10.96 -22.54
C ALA A 465 -4.80 12.03 -22.04
N LYS A 466 -4.55 12.02 -20.72
CA LYS A 466 -3.22 12.30 -20.15
C LYS A 466 -2.92 11.35 -18.98
N HIS A 467 -2.58 10.09 -19.28
CA HIS A 467 -1.99 9.15 -18.31
C HIS A 467 -0.54 8.74 -18.64
N GLY A 468 0.04 9.21 -19.75
CA GLY A 468 1.33 8.72 -20.24
C GLY A 468 2.59 9.26 -19.54
N SER A 469 2.60 10.53 -19.10
CA SER A 469 3.82 11.14 -18.54
C SER A 469 4.01 10.90 -17.05
N TYR A 470 2.92 10.70 -16.29
CA TYR A 470 3.00 10.46 -14.85
C TYR A 470 3.31 9.00 -14.51
N VAL A 471 2.92 8.03 -15.35
CA VAL A 471 3.21 6.60 -15.14
C VAL A 471 4.70 6.28 -15.38
N LYS A 472 5.38 7.04 -16.24
CA LYS A 472 6.84 6.92 -16.44
C LYS A 472 7.66 7.51 -15.28
N LEU A 473 7.16 8.58 -14.64
CA LEU A 473 7.69 9.10 -13.38
C LEU A 473 7.50 8.08 -12.25
N PHE A 474 6.35 7.42 -12.22
CA PHE A 474 5.97 6.44 -11.19
C PHE A 474 6.81 5.15 -11.20
N LEU A 475 7.12 4.59 -12.38
CA LEU A 475 7.92 3.36 -12.49
C LEU A 475 9.41 3.55 -12.18
N LYS A 476 9.96 4.76 -12.35
CA LYS A 476 11.38 5.04 -12.08
C LYS A 476 11.65 5.48 -10.63
N ILE A 477 10.71 6.16 -9.97
CA ILE A 477 10.85 6.51 -8.54
C ILE A 477 10.80 5.25 -7.65
N CYS A 478 10.04 4.22 -8.05
CA CYS A 478 10.04 2.93 -7.35
C CYS A 478 11.29 2.06 -7.65
N GLN A 479 12.17 2.49 -8.56
CA GLN A 479 13.39 1.76 -8.94
C GLN A 479 14.68 2.33 -8.34
N ALA A 480 14.61 3.42 -7.57
CA ALA A 480 15.75 4.02 -6.87
C ALA A 480 15.84 3.55 -5.42
#